data_AF-A0A0C3NRP1-F1
#
_entry.id   AF-A0A0C3NRP1-F1
#
_cell.length_a   1.000
_cell.length_b   1.000
_cell.length_c   1.000
_cell.angle_alpha   90.00
_cell.angle_beta   90.00
_cell.angle_gamma   90.00
#
_symmetry.space_group_name_H-M   'P 1'
#
loop_
_entity.id
_entity.type
_entity.pdbx_description
1 polymer ?
#
loop_
_entity_poly.entity_id
_entity_poly.type
_entity_poly.pdbx_seq_one_letter_code
_entity_poly.pdbx_strand_id
1 'polypeptide(L)'
;ALNWLSKTFRICHIQISPYNLQANRVVEHQHFDVREVLVKSCGGEASKWSEVAPVVFWAERVMIHKATGFSPFYMAHTFHTLTHNGVKPRLPFDIAEVTFLAPFEAEFYSMTELITHHACQLQKHPEDLTCIHDLILKS
;
A
#
# COMPACT_ATOMS: atom_id res chain seq x y z
N ALA A 1 -14.37 27.27 9.97
CA ALA A 1 -14.09 25.82 10.11
C ALA A 1 -12.77 25.55 10.84
N LEU A 2 -11.62 26.02 10.33
CA LEU A 2 -10.29 25.69 10.89
C LEU A 2 -10.09 26.11 12.36
N ASN A 3 -10.50 27.32 12.73
CA ASN A 3 -10.42 27.80 14.13
C ASN A 3 -11.27 26.96 15.10
N TRP A 4 -12.35 26.35 14.61
CA TRP A 4 -13.20 25.47 15.42
C TRP A 4 -12.54 24.11 15.65
N LEU A 5 -11.89 23.54 14.63
CA LEU A 5 -11.13 22.28 14.75
C LEU A 5 -9.95 22.41 15.73
N SER A 6 -9.22 23.52 15.66
CA SER A 6 -8.11 23.79 16.58
C SER A 6 -8.60 23.92 18.03
N LYS A 7 -9.68 24.65 18.29
CA LYS A 7 -10.22 24.80 19.64
C LYS A 7 -10.79 23.49 20.20
N THR A 8 -11.48 22.71 19.37
CA THR A 8 -12.21 21.51 19.82
C THR A 8 -11.29 20.29 19.95
N PHE A 9 -10.46 20.05 18.94
CA PHE A 9 -9.65 18.83 18.82
C PHE A 9 -8.15 19.08 18.98
N ARG A 10 -7.73 20.34 19.20
CA ARG A 10 -6.30 20.73 19.25
C ARG A 10 -5.54 20.40 17.96
N ILE A 11 -6.25 20.31 16.84
CA ILE A 11 -5.65 20.11 15.50
C ILE A 11 -5.24 21.48 14.97
N CYS A 12 -3.94 21.76 14.99
CA CYS A 12 -3.38 22.99 14.46
C CYS A 12 -3.25 22.90 12.94
N HIS A 13 -3.83 23.87 12.22
CA HIS A 13 -3.68 23.95 10.78
C HIS A 13 -2.31 24.54 10.43
N ILE A 14 -1.50 23.78 9.68
CA ILE A 14 -0.24 24.25 9.10
C ILE A 14 -0.51 24.65 7.66
N GLN A 15 -0.32 25.93 7.34
CA GLN A 15 -0.46 26.42 5.97
C GLN A 15 0.90 26.38 5.28
N ILE A 16 1.00 25.62 4.20
CA ILE A 16 2.17 25.61 3.32
C ILE A 16 1.96 26.71 2.27
N SER A 17 3.00 27.45 1.92
CA SER A 17 2.92 28.46 0.87
C SER A 17 2.64 27.80 -0.49
N PRO A 18 1.87 28.46 -1.39
CA PRO A 18 1.75 28.01 -2.77
C PRO A 18 3.13 27.81 -3.40
N TYR A 19 3.24 26.82 -4.29
CA TYR A 19 4.48 26.53 -5.04
C TYR A 19 5.72 26.20 -4.20
N ASN A 20 5.55 25.70 -2.97
CA ASN A 20 6.67 25.19 -2.18
C ASN A 20 7.01 23.74 -2.56
N LEU A 21 7.85 23.60 -3.59
CA LEU A 21 8.21 22.31 -4.16
C LEU A 21 8.86 21.35 -3.14
N GLN A 22 9.61 21.87 -2.17
CA GLN A 22 10.30 21.05 -1.18
C GLN A 22 9.35 20.47 -0.13
N ALA A 23 8.44 21.29 0.41
CA ALA A 23 7.44 20.83 1.38
C ALA A 23 6.36 19.97 0.70
N ASN A 24 5.94 20.35 -0.50
CA ASN A 24 4.89 19.64 -1.21
C ASN A 24 5.37 18.30 -1.77
N ARG A 25 6.62 18.18 -2.23
CA ARG A 25 7.14 16.95 -2.85
C ARG A 25 6.93 15.72 -1.98
N VAL A 26 7.11 15.82 -0.66
CA VAL A 26 6.95 14.68 0.25
C VAL A 26 5.52 14.14 0.21
N VAL A 27 4.54 15.03 0.25
CA VAL A 27 3.11 14.67 0.21
C VAL A 27 2.67 14.28 -1.20
N GLU A 28 3.13 15.02 -2.21
CA GLU A 28 2.77 14.80 -3.61
C GLU A 28 3.31 13.47 -4.13
N HIS A 29 4.54 13.08 -3.77
CA HIS A 29 5.14 11.84 -4.25
C HIS A 29 4.40 10.61 -3.72
N GLN A 30 4.08 10.56 -2.42
CA GLN A 30 3.32 9.44 -1.86
C GLN A 30 1.92 9.35 -2.44
N HIS A 31 1.24 10.49 -2.65
CA HIS A 31 -0.08 10.50 -3.28
C HIS A 31 -0.03 10.15 -4.77
N PHE A 32 1.05 10.46 -5.47
CA PHE A 32 1.22 10.09 -6.87
C PHE A 32 1.26 8.58 -7.03
N ASP A 33 2.04 7.90 -6.20
CA ASP A 33 2.18 6.44 -6.22
C ASP A 33 0.83 5.75 -5.96
N VAL A 34 0.09 6.18 -4.93
CA VAL A 34 -1.25 5.63 -4.63
C VAL A 34 -2.22 5.86 -5.78
N ARG A 35 -2.20 7.04 -6.42
CA ARG A 35 -3.06 7.33 -7.58
C ARG A 35 -2.74 6.42 -8.76
N GLU A 36 -1.46 6.20 -9.04
CA GLU A 36 -1.04 5.31 -10.12
C GLU A 36 -1.52 3.88 -9.85
N VAL A 37 -1.33 3.39 -8.62
CA VAL A 37 -1.78 2.07 -8.18
C VAL A 37 -3.30 1.94 -8.27
N LEU A 38 -4.06 2.95 -7.85
CA LEU A 38 -5.53 2.94 -7.93
C LEU A 38 -5.98 2.72 -9.37
N VAL A 39 -5.43 3.47 -10.33
CA VAL A 39 -5.80 3.36 -11.74
C VAL A 39 -5.39 2.01 -12.31
N LYS A 40 -4.18 1.53 -12.01
CA LYS A 40 -3.69 0.22 -12.46
C LYS A 40 -4.54 -0.93 -11.89
N SER A 41 -4.95 -0.84 -10.63
CA SER A 41 -5.77 -1.84 -9.94
C SER A 41 -7.20 -1.90 -10.46
N CYS A 42 -7.66 -0.89 -11.21
CA CYS A 42 -8.99 -0.87 -11.81
C CYS A 42 -9.13 -1.71 -13.09
N GLY A 43 -8.07 -2.39 -13.55
CA GLY A 43 -8.14 -3.23 -14.76
C GLY A 43 -8.52 -2.47 -16.04
N GLY A 44 -8.18 -1.18 -16.11
CA GLY A 44 -8.51 -0.30 -17.24
C GLY A 44 -9.81 0.50 -17.10
N GLU A 45 -10.63 0.25 -16.08
CA GLU A 45 -11.88 0.99 -15.83
C GLU A 45 -11.77 1.93 -14.63
N ALA A 46 -11.24 3.14 -14.85
CA ALA A 46 -10.96 4.10 -13.78
C ALA A 46 -12.19 4.53 -12.94
N SER A 47 -13.42 4.34 -13.43
CA SER A 47 -14.65 4.59 -12.65
C SER A 47 -14.77 3.70 -11.41
N LYS A 48 -14.14 2.53 -11.40
CA LYS A 48 -14.17 1.57 -10.29
C LYS A 48 -13.18 1.89 -9.16
N TRP A 49 -12.50 3.03 -9.22
CA TRP A 49 -11.45 3.38 -8.24
C TRP A 49 -11.93 3.30 -6.78
N SER A 50 -13.20 3.63 -6.51
CA SER A 50 -13.74 3.58 -5.14
C SER A 50 -13.87 2.16 -4.60
N GLU A 51 -14.04 1.17 -5.48
CA GLU A 51 -14.15 -0.24 -5.10
C GLU A 51 -12.78 -0.82 -4.73
N VAL A 52 -11.73 -0.44 -5.49
CA VAL A 52 -10.37 -0.92 -5.26
C VAL A 52 -9.60 -0.12 -4.20
N ALA A 53 -10.06 1.09 -3.88
CA ALA A 53 -9.35 1.98 -2.96
C ALA A 53 -9.06 1.38 -1.58
N PRO A 54 -10.00 0.71 -0.89
CA PRO A 54 -9.72 0.09 0.40
C PRO A 54 -8.57 -0.93 0.32
N VAL A 55 -8.52 -1.70 -0.77
CA VAL A 55 -7.50 -2.73 -0.99
C VAL A 55 -6.14 -2.10 -1.29
N VAL A 56 -6.11 -1.07 -2.13
CA VAL A 56 -4.88 -0.34 -2.47
C VAL A 56 -4.28 0.34 -1.24
N PHE A 57 -5.10 1.00 -0.42
CA PHE A 57 -4.62 1.60 0.83
C PHE A 57 -4.15 0.54 1.84
N TRP A 58 -4.76 -0.64 1.85
CA TRP A 58 -4.28 -1.73 2.66
C TRP A 58 -2.92 -2.23 2.18
N ALA A 59 -2.76 -2.45 0.88
CA ALA A 59 -1.50 -2.87 0.26
C ALA A 59 -0.36 -1.87 0.54
N GLU A 60 -0.59 -0.57 0.36
CA GLU A 60 0.42 0.47 0.63
C GLU A 60 0.89 0.46 2.10
N ARG A 61 -0.02 0.22 3.05
CA ARG A 61 0.31 0.19 4.47
C ARG A 61 1.08 -1.04 4.89
N VAL A 62 0.81 -2.20 4.29
CA VAL A 62 1.44 -3.46 4.70
C VAL A 62 2.75 -3.75 3.97
N MET A 63 2.95 -3.16 2.78
CA MET A 63 4.16 -3.32 1.99
C MET A 63 5.35 -2.54 2.56
N ILE A 64 6.53 -3.13 2.45
CA ILE A 64 7.78 -2.53 2.89
C ILE A 64 8.15 -1.37 1.96
N HIS A 65 8.33 -0.18 2.52
CA HIS A 65 8.75 0.97 1.73
C HIS A 65 10.27 0.99 1.55
N LYS A 66 10.76 1.13 0.31
CA LYS A 66 12.20 1.06 -0.02
C LYS A 66 13.03 2.10 0.76
N ALA A 67 12.48 3.29 1.02
CA ALA A 67 13.20 4.35 1.73
C ALA A 67 13.41 4.07 3.22
N THR A 68 12.51 3.32 3.86
CA THR A 68 12.56 3.07 5.31
C THR A 68 12.97 1.64 5.63
N GLY A 69 12.83 0.70 4.70
CA GLY A 69 13.01 -0.74 4.94
C GLY A 69 11.90 -1.36 5.80
N PHE A 70 10.85 -0.59 6.14
CA PHE A 70 9.73 -1.02 6.95
C PHE A 70 8.40 -0.64 6.29
N SER A 71 7.33 -1.36 6.61
CA SER A 71 5.99 -0.98 6.18
C SER A 71 5.39 0.11 7.09
N PRO A 72 4.54 1.00 6.56
CA PRO A 72 3.86 2.00 7.38
C PRO A 72 3.07 1.38 8.54
N PHE A 73 2.43 0.23 8.33
CA PHE A 73 1.73 -0.52 9.37
C PHE A 73 2.67 -0.93 10.49
N TYR A 74 3.84 -1.49 10.13
CA TYR A 74 4.85 -1.85 11.11
C TYR A 74 5.27 -0.62 11.92
N MET A 75 5.63 0.48 11.25
CA MET A 75 6.06 1.71 11.93
C MET A 75 4.99 2.27 12.88
N ALA A 76 3.72 2.26 12.48
CA ALA A 76 2.63 2.79 13.29
C ALA A 76 2.28 1.91 14.50
N HIS A 77 2.41 0.58 14.38
CA HIS A 77 1.93 -0.36 15.39
C HIS A 77 3.03 -0.98 16.26
N THR A 78 4.30 -0.93 15.86
CA THR A 78 5.37 -1.66 16.57
C THR A 78 6.30 -0.77 17.38
N PHE A 79 6.31 0.55 17.13
CA PHE A 79 7.25 1.47 17.79
C PHE A 79 7.07 1.55 19.31
N HIS A 80 5.87 1.27 19.84
CA HIS A 80 5.58 1.29 21.28
C HIS A 80 5.82 -0.07 21.98
N THR A 81 5.94 -1.17 21.23
CA THR A 81 6.20 -2.49 21.82
C THR A 81 7.69 -2.75 21.90
N LEU A 82 8.23 -2.80 23.12
CA LEU A 82 9.63 -3.17 23.45
C LEU A 82 10.00 -4.63 23.12
N THR A 83 9.18 -5.31 22.33
CA THR A 83 9.37 -6.71 21.96
C THR A 83 10.18 -6.78 20.66
N HIS A 84 11.27 -7.53 20.66
CA HIS A 84 12.12 -7.78 19.48
C HIS A 84 11.37 -8.36 18.26
N ASN A 85 10.12 -8.78 18.44
CA ASN A 85 9.20 -9.22 17.40
C ASN A 85 8.05 -8.21 17.28
N GLY A 86 8.22 -7.19 16.43
CA GLY A 86 7.14 -6.26 16.09
C GLY A 86 5.94 -6.98 15.44
N VAL A 87 4.75 -6.38 15.58
CA VAL A 87 3.52 -6.83 14.91
C VAL A 87 3.66 -6.67 13.40
N LYS A 88 3.85 -7.80 12.70
CA LYS A 88 3.77 -7.86 11.24
C LYS A 88 2.30 -7.96 10.83
N PRO A 89 1.87 -7.27 9.75
CA PRO A 89 0.54 -7.47 9.22
C PRO A 89 0.40 -8.95 8.80
N ARG A 90 -0.62 -9.63 9.32
CA ARG A 90 -0.96 -10.99 8.92
C ARG A 90 -2.08 -10.90 7.91
N LEU A 91 -1.82 -11.29 6.67
CA LEU A 91 -2.80 -11.31 5.61
C LEU A 91 -3.58 -12.62 5.65
N PRO A 92 -4.85 -12.64 5.18
CA PRO A 92 -5.61 -13.89 5.05
C PRO A 92 -4.87 -14.97 4.24
N PHE A 93 -4.05 -14.54 3.28
CA PHE A 93 -3.19 -15.39 2.44
C PHE A 93 -2.05 -16.03 3.21
N ASP A 94 -1.40 -15.30 4.13
CA ASP A 94 -0.30 -15.82 4.97
C ASP A 94 -0.73 -17.04 5.83
N ILE A 95 -2.04 -17.21 6.02
CA ILE A 95 -2.64 -18.28 6.82
C ILE A 95 -3.17 -19.42 5.93
N ALA A 96 -3.77 -19.08 4.78
CA ALA A 96 -4.52 -20.03 3.96
C ALA A 96 -3.74 -20.56 2.74
N GLU A 97 -2.81 -19.79 2.19
CA GLU A 97 -2.17 -20.07 0.90
C GLU A 97 -0.64 -20.01 1.06
N VAL A 98 0.00 -21.17 1.27
CA VAL A 98 1.48 -21.33 1.25
C VAL A 98 2.07 -20.99 -0.13
N THR A 99 1.21 -20.79 -1.13
CA THR A 99 1.49 -20.53 -2.55
C THR A 99 2.25 -19.22 -2.82
N PHE A 100 2.33 -18.31 -1.85
CA PHE A 100 3.10 -17.06 -1.98
C PHE A 100 4.62 -17.21 -1.84
N LEU A 101 5.13 -18.44 -1.73
CA LEU A 101 6.55 -18.77 -1.85
C LEU A 101 7.08 -18.73 -3.30
N ALA A 102 6.25 -18.33 -4.28
CA ALA A 102 6.75 -18.05 -5.61
C ALA A 102 7.87 -16.99 -5.50
N PRO A 103 9.08 -17.25 -6.05
CA PRO A 103 10.18 -16.30 -5.98
C PRO A 103 9.72 -14.99 -6.63
N PHE A 104 9.55 -13.97 -5.81
CA PHE A 104 9.12 -12.66 -6.22
C PHE A 104 10.35 -11.76 -6.30
N GLU A 105 10.78 -11.46 -7.53
CA GLU A 105 11.99 -10.68 -7.81
C GLU A 105 11.74 -9.18 -7.58
N ALA A 106 11.57 -8.80 -6.31
CA ALA A 106 11.22 -7.44 -5.88
C ALA A 106 12.23 -6.36 -6.32
N GLU A 107 13.45 -6.77 -6.68
CA GLU A 107 14.53 -5.88 -7.10
C GLU A 107 14.23 -5.16 -8.42
N PHE A 108 13.46 -5.79 -9.32
CA PHE A 108 13.15 -5.23 -10.65
C PHE A 108 11.89 -4.37 -10.69
N TYR A 109 11.07 -4.39 -9.63
CA TYR A 109 9.80 -3.67 -9.60
C TYR A 109 9.91 -2.27 -8.96
N SER A 110 9.23 -1.32 -9.56
CA SER A 110 8.94 -0.01 -8.96
C SER A 110 8.00 -0.16 -7.76
N MET A 111 7.97 0.83 -6.85
CA MET A 111 7.08 0.79 -5.68
C MET A 111 5.62 0.65 -6.09
N THR A 112 5.19 1.33 -7.15
CA THR A 112 3.80 1.26 -7.61
C THR A 112 3.47 -0.09 -8.20
N GLU A 113 4.38 -0.75 -8.90
CA GLU A 113 4.16 -2.13 -9.36
C GLU A 113 4.08 -3.11 -8.19
N LEU A 114 4.93 -2.97 -7.17
CA LEU A 114 4.88 -3.78 -5.96
C LEU A 114 3.51 -3.68 -5.27
N ILE A 115 3.05 -2.45 -5.04
CA ILE A 115 1.76 -2.20 -4.37
C ILE A 115 0.61 -2.66 -5.27
N THR A 116 0.68 -2.46 -6.59
CA THR A 116 -0.34 -2.93 -7.54
C THR A 116 -0.44 -4.45 -7.52
N HIS A 117 0.68 -5.16 -7.62
CA HIS A 117 0.70 -6.62 -7.59
C HIS A 117 0.08 -7.14 -6.29
N HIS A 118 0.46 -6.55 -5.16
CA HIS A 118 -0.09 -6.90 -3.86
C HIS A 118 -1.59 -6.56 -3.75
N ALA A 119 -2.04 -5.45 -4.33
CA ALA A 119 -3.45 -5.09 -4.36
C ALA A 119 -4.27 -6.08 -5.22
N CYS A 120 -3.76 -6.53 -6.36
CA CYS A 120 -4.40 -7.55 -7.19
C CYS A 120 -4.47 -8.90 -6.47
N GLN A 121 -3.37 -9.30 -5.83
CA GLN A 121 -3.31 -10.49 -4.97
C GLN A 121 -4.40 -10.46 -3.89
N LEU A 122 -4.54 -9.33 -3.18
CA LEU A 122 -5.59 -9.14 -2.17
C LEU A 122 -7.01 -9.21 -2.75
N GLN A 123 -7.20 -8.83 -4.01
CA GLN A 123 -8.50 -8.90 -4.69
C GLN A 123 -8.90 -10.33 -5.12
N LYS A 124 -7.96 -11.29 -5.12
CA LYS A 124 -8.21 -12.69 -5.55
C LYS A 124 -8.88 -12.79 -6.92
N HIS A 125 -8.38 -12.04 -7.91
CA HIS A 125 -8.95 -12.10 -9.26
C HIS A 125 -8.88 -13.53 -9.81
N PRO A 126 -9.99 -14.09 -10.33
CA PRO A 126 -10.02 -15.45 -10.86
C PRO A 126 -8.98 -15.70 -11.96
N GLU A 127 -8.73 -14.68 -12.79
CA GLU A 127 -7.75 -14.72 -13.88
C GLU A 127 -6.32 -14.89 -13.36
N ASP A 128 -5.94 -14.12 -12.34
CA ASP A 128 -4.63 -14.22 -11.68
C ASP A 128 -4.45 -15.60 -11.03
N LEU A 129 -5.50 -16.13 -10.40
CA LEU A 129 -5.49 -17.47 -9.80
C LEU A 129 -5.28 -18.57 -10.85
N THR A 130 -5.94 -18.47 -12.02
CA THR A 130 -5.74 -19.41 -13.13
C THR A 130 -4.33 -19.33 -13.71
N CYS A 131 -3.77 -18.12 -13.85
CA CYS A 131 -2.41 -17.91 -14.32
C CYS A 131 -1.38 -18.56 -13.39
N ILE A 132 -1.50 -18.34 -12.07
CA ILE A 132 -0.62 -18.94 -11.07
C ILE A 132 -0.74 -20.48 -11.07
N HIS A 133 -1.97 -21.01 -11.14
CA HIS A 133 -2.22 -22.44 -11.23
C HIS A 133 -1.47 -23.08 -12.42
N ASP A 134 -1.59 -22.49 -13.60
CA ASP A 134 -0.93 -22.99 -14.81
C ASP A 134 0.59 -22.87 -14.77
N LEU A 135 1.11 -21.85 -14.07
CA LEU A 135 2.54 -21.62 -13.90
C LEU A 135 3.17 -22.65 -12.94
N ILE A 136 2.44 -23.02 -11.88
CA ILE A 136 2.83 -24.09 -10.95
C ILE A 136 2.83 -25.45 -11.65
N LEU A 137 1.83 -25.74 -12.50
CA LEU A 137 1.76 -27.00 -13.24
C LEU A 137 2.85 -27.17 -14.32
N LYS A 138 3.49 -26.07 -14.74
CA LYS A 138 4.58 -26.07 -15.72
C LYS A 138 5.97 -26.16 -15.09
N SER A 139 6.08 -25.98 -13.76
CA SER A 139 7.32 -26.12 -12.99
C SER A 139 7.57 -27.54 -12.54
#